data_AF-A0A843GP04-F1
#
_entry.id   AF-A0A843GP04-F1
#
_cell.length_a   1.000
_cell.length_b   1.000
_cell.length_c   1.000
_cell.angle_alpha   90.00
_cell.angle_beta   90.00
_cell.angle_gamma   90.00
#
_symmetry.space_group_name_H-M   'P 1'
#
loop_
_entity.id
_entity.type
_entity.pdbx_description
1 polymer ?
#
loop_
_entity_poly.entity_id
_entity_poly.type
_entity_poly.pdbx_seq_one_letter_code
_entity_poly.pdbx_strand_id
1 'polypeptide(L)'
;MKYKIGDKVILKKGTPLYKSSNATSYTVKTDKEITTNITRIATGSRHPYNTTGDRGWCDESYIMPYEQEKKYEGELTLIDKNGLVDYVMEHDDKVIVLSSKQLKDLLSR
;
A
#
# COMPACT_ATOMS: atom_id res chain seq x y z
N MET A 1 -1.94 5.66 -17.77
CA MET A 1 -2.50 4.51 -17.03
C MET A 1 -1.56 4.21 -15.88
N LYS A 2 -2.04 4.37 -14.65
CA LYS A 2 -1.26 4.13 -13.43
C LYS A 2 -1.26 2.66 -12.98
N TYR A 3 -2.31 1.91 -13.29
CA TYR A 3 -2.51 0.52 -12.84
C TYR A 3 -2.58 -0.47 -14.01
N LYS A 4 -2.32 -1.75 -13.72
CA LYS A 4 -2.36 -2.88 -14.67
C LYS A 4 -3.38 -3.93 -14.23
N ILE A 5 -3.85 -4.75 -15.17
CA ILE A 5 -4.72 -5.89 -14.87
C ILE A 5 -3.99 -6.83 -13.90
N GLY A 6 -4.67 -7.25 -12.84
CA GLY A 6 -4.13 -8.08 -11.76
C GLY A 6 -3.67 -7.28 -10.54
N ASP A 7 -3.36 -5.98 -10.69
CA ASP A 7 -2.89 -5.15 -9.58
C ASP A 7 -3.91 -5.18 -8.44
N LYS A 8 -3.42 -5.48 -7.23
CA LYS A 8 -4.20 -5.34 -6.00
C LYS A 8 -4.21 -3.86 -5.63
N VAL A 9 -5.40 -3.32 -5.39
CA VAL A 9 -5.63 -1.90 -5.13
C VAL A 9 -6.68 -1.72 -4.05
N ILE A 10 -6.76 -0.50 -3.53
CA ILE A 10 -7.79 -0.08 -2.59
C ILE A 10 -8.69 0.94 -3.29
N LEU A 11 -10.00 0.69 -3.33
CA LEU A 11 -10.99 1.71 -3.66
C LEU A 11 -11.32 2.50 -2.39
N LYS A 12 -11.20 3.83 -2.46
CA LYS A 12 -11.56 4.72 -1.36
C LYS A 12 -13.04 4.56 -0.98
N LYS A 13 -13.39 4.89 0.26
CA LYS A 13 -14.80 5.03 0.65
C LYS A 13 -15.50 6.09 -0.22
N GLY A 14 -16.73 5.82 -0.63
CA GLY A 14 -17.52 6.73 -1.48
C GLY A 14 -17.16 6.67 -2.97
N THR A 15 -16.37 5.68 -3.40
CA THR A 15 -16.01 5.50 -4.81
C THR A 15 -17.26 5.24 -5.65
N PRO A 16 -17.57 6.07 -6.66
CA PRO A 16 -18.66 5.81 -7.59
C PRO A 16 -18.31 4.66 -8.55
N LEU A 17 -19.26 3.75 -8.73
CA LEU A 17 -19.14 2.59 -9.61
C LEU A 17 -20.14 2.70 -10.75
N TYR A 18 -19.63 2.61 -11.98
CA TYR A 18 -20.36 2.88 -13.20
C TYR A 18 -20.63 1.59 -13.98
N LYS A 19 -21.78 1.49 -14.65
CA LYS A 19 -22.15 0.29 -15.44
C LYS A 19 -21.25 0.09 -16.67
N SER A 20 -20.69 1.17 -17.22
CA SER A 20 -19.75 1.13 -18.35
C SER A 20 -18.65 2.18 -18.19
N SER A 21 -17.56 2.01 -18.94
CA SER A 21 -16.38 2.88 -18.87
C SER A 21 -16.61 4.33 -19.30
N ASN A 22 -17.74 4.62 -19.96
CA ASN A 22 -18.11 5.95 -20.43
C ASN A 22 -19.52 6.39 -19.95
N ALA A 23 -20.09 5.71 -18.95
CA ALA A 23 -21.38 6.09 -18.41
C ALA A 23 -21.36 7.53 -17.86
N THR A 24 -22.49 8.23 -17.93
CA THR A 24 -22.62 9.60 -17.41
C THR A 24 -23.02 9.63 -15.94
N SER A 25 -23.61 8.55 -15.42
CA SER A 25 -24.08 8.41 -14.05
C SER A 25 -23.57 7.11 -13.41
N TYR A 26 -23.29 7.18 -12.11
CA TYR A 26 -22.88 6.01 -11.32
C TYR A 26 -24.11 5.18 -10.93
N THR A 27 -23.92 3.88 -10.79
CA THR A 27 -24.95 2.93 -10.34
C THR A 27 -25.00 2.87 -8.81
N VAL A 28 -23.84 2.85 -8.18
CA VAL A 28 -23.72 2.76 -6.72
C VAL A 28 -22.44 3.46 -6.25
N LYS A 29 -22.36 3.79 -4.96
CA LYS A 29 -21.14 4.24 -4.30
C LYS A 29 -20.73 3.25 -3.22
N THR A 30 -19.44 3.04 -3.05
CA THR A 30 -18.93 2.22 -1.95
C THR A 30 -19.21 2.89 -0.60
N ASP A 31 -19.65 2.11 0.38
CA ASP A 31 -19.93 2.54 1.75
C ASP A 31 -18.68 2.53 2.65
N LYS A 32 -17.67 1.76 2.24
CA LYS A 32 -16.36 1.61 2.91
C LYS A 32 -15.24 1.47 1.88
N GLU A 33 -14.01 1.42 2.38
CA GLU A 33 -12.87 1.06 1.56
C GLU A 33 -12.94 -0.40 1.14
N ILE A 34 -12.54 -0.68 -0.10
CA ILE A 34 -12.59 -2.03 -0.68
C ILE A 34 -11.22 -2.37 -1.24
N THR A 35 -10.57 -3.39 -0.66
CA THR A 35 -9.42 -4.03 -1.30
C THR A 35 -9.91 -4.95 -2.41
N THR A 36 -9.40 -4.77 -3.62
CA THR A 36 -9.84 -5.49 -4.83
C THR A 36 -8.69 -5.60 -5.83
N ASN A 37 -8.92 -6.24 -6.99
CA ASN A 37 -7.96 -6.29 -8.08
C ASN A 37 -8.52 -5.60 -9.33
N ILE A 38 -7.64 -5.00 -10.13
CA ILE A 38 -8.00 -4.51 -11.46
C ILE A 38 -8.25 -5.71 -12.38
N THR A 39 -9.44 -5.77 -13.01
CA THR A 39 -9.83 -6.87 -13.90
C THR A 39 -9.89 -6.46 -15.36
N ARG A 40 -10.19 -5.19 -15.65
CA ARG A 40 -10.26 -4.64 -17.00
C ARG A 40 -9.78 -3.20 -17.03
N ILE A 41 -9.27 -2.80 -18.20
CA ILE A 41 -8.76 -1.48 -18.46
C ILE A 41 -9.35 -0.97 -19.79
N ALA A 42 -9.87 0.25 -19.79
CA ALA A 42 -10.38 0.92 -20.99
C ALA A 42 -9.67 2.27 -21.19
N THR A 43 -8.62 2.26 -22.00
CA THR A 43 -7.81 3.46 -22.27
C THR A 43 -8.61 4.56 -22.94
N GLY A 44 -8.43 5.80 -22.46
CA GLY A 44 -9.10 6.99 -22.98
C GLY A 44 -10.58 7.11 -22.59
N SER A 45 -11.10 6.21 -21.76
CA SER A 45 -12.47 6.30 -21.25
C SER A 45 -12.56 7.16 -19.98
N ARG A 46 -13.78 7.58 -19.66
CA ARG A 46 -14.07 8.40 -18.46
C ARG A 46 -13.75 7.67 -17.16
N HIS A 47 -14.07 6.37 -17.10
CA HIS A 47 -13.94 5.49 -15.95
C HIS A 47 -13.03 4.31 -16.37
N PRO A 48 -11.70 4.48 -16.37
CA PRO A 48 -10.78 3.59 -17.08
C PRO A 48 -10.58 2.21 -16.47
N TYR A 49 -10.97 1.98 -15.21
CA TYR A 49 -10.67 0.75 -14.50
C TYR A 49 -11.93 0.02 -14.06
N ASN A 50 -11.95 -1.30 -14.22
CA ASN A 50 -12.94 -2.19 -13.59
C ASN A 50 -12.24 -3.08 -12.57
N THR A 51 -12.96 -3.53 -11.53
CA THR A 51 -12.40 -4.29 -10.42
C THR A 51 -13.13 -5.60 -10.15
N THR A 52 -12.52 -6.49 -9.38
CA THR A 52 -13.04 -7.83 -9.07
C THR A 52 -14.51 -7.81 -8.63
N GLY A 53 -15.28 -8.75 -9.18
CA GLY A 53 -16.72 -8.89 -8.93
C GLY A 53 -17.61 -8.07 -9.86
N ASP A 54 -17.06 -7.52 -10.96
CA ASP A 54 -17.78 -6.68 -11.95
C ASP A 54 -18.61 -5.57 -11.27
N ARG A 55 -18.12 -5.04 -10.14
CA ARG A 55 -18.83 -4.08 -9.30
C ARG A 55 -19.09 -2.74 -10.02
N GLY A 56 -18.34 -2.48 -11.09
CA GLY A 56 -18.48 -1.32 -11.96
C GLY A 56 -17.12 -0.76 -12.37
N TRP A 57 -17.14 0.15 -13.33
CA TRP A 57 -16.01 0.97 -13.74
C TRP A 57 -15.82 2.12 -12.76
N CYS A 58 -14.59 2.59 -12.55
CA CYS A 58 -14.28 3.69 -11.63
C CYS A 58 -13.12 4.57 -12.14
N ASP A 59 -13.00 5.76 -11.55
CA ASP A 59 -11.95 6.73 -11.89
C ASP A 59 -10.64 6.40 -11.19
N GLU A 60 -9.53 6.75 -11.84
CA GLU A 60 -8.18 6.60 -11.27
C GLU A 60 -8.01 7.33 -9.93
N SER A 61 -8.69 8.48 -9.75
CA SER A 61 -8.60 9.32 -8.55
C SER A 61 -9.13 8.66 -7.28
N TYR A 62 -9.97 7.64 -7.42
CA TYR A 62 -10.55 6.87 -6.33
C TYR A 62 -9.77 5.59 -6.01
N ILE A 63 -8.70 5.30 -6.74
CA ILE A 63 -7.88 4.11 -6.56
C ILE A 63 -6.58 4.49 -5.83
N MET A 64 -6.25 3.70 -4.82
CA MET A 64 -4.98 3.76 -4.11
C MET A 64 -4.19 2.47 -4.36
N PRO A 65 -2.84 2.55 -4.45
CA PRO A 65 -2.02 1.35 -4.46
C PRO A 65 -2.27 0.55 -3.18
N TYR A 66 -2.34 -0.76 -3.29
CA TYR A 66 -2.31 -1.61 -2.11
C TYR A 66 -0.86 -1.74 -1.65
N GLU A 67 -0.54 -1.13 -0.52
CA GLU A 67 0.75 -1.34 0.15
C GLU A 67 0.60 -2.56 1.05
N GLN A 68 1.25 -3.66 0.66
CA GLN A 68 1.37 -4.80 1.55
C GLN A 68 2.37 -4.44 2.65
N GLU A 69 1.92 -4.41 3.90
CA GLU A 69 2.83 -4.43 5.03
C GLU A 69 3.75 -5.63 4.87
N LYS A 70 5.02 -5.37 4.59
CA LYS A 70 6.05 -6.40 4.59
C LYS A 70 6.38 -6.68 6.05
N LYS A 71 5.77 -7.74 6.59
CA LYS A 71 6.30 -8.36 7.81
C LYS A 71 7.60 -9.05 7.44
N TYR A 72 8.70 -8.58 8.01
CA TYR A 72 9.97 -9.28 7.98
C TYR A 72 10.01 -10.16 9.23
N GLU A 73 10.00 -11.48 9.05
CA GLU A 73 10.22 -12.43 10.13
C GLU A 73 11.70 -12.86 10.07
N GLY A 74 12.48 -12.49 11.09
CA GLY A 74 13.92 -12.79 11.18
C GLY A 74 14.69 -11.81 12.06
N GLU A 75 15.95 -12.14 12.36
CA GLU A 75 16.88 -11.24 13.05
C GLU A 75 17.29 -10.11 12.10
N LEU A 76 17.01 -8.85 12.47
CA LEU A 76 17.46 -7.68 11.73
C LEU A 76 18.91 -7.37 12.11
N THR A 77 19.85 -7.65 11.22
CA THR A 77 21.22 -7.14 11.34
C THR A 77 21.33 -5.83 10.58
N LEU A 78 21.47 -4.72 11.31
CA LEU A 78 21.80 -3.42 10.73
C LEU A 78 23.32 -3.33 10.61
N ILE A 79 23.79 -3.23 9.36
CA ILE A 79 25.21 -3.11 9.03
C ILE A 79 25.43 -1.68 8.53
N ASP A 80 26.28 -0.91 9.22
CA ASP A 80 26.66 0.41 8.74
C ASP A 80 27.49 0.31 7.44
N LYS A 81 27.72 1.45 6.76
CA LYS A 81 28.50 1.49 5.51
C LYS A 81 29.94 0.94 5.63
N ASN A 82 30.44 0.72 6.85
CA ASN A 82 31.77 0.24 7.14
C ASN A 82 31.77 -1.23 7.63
N GLY A 83 30.62 -1.90 7.71
CA GLY A 83 30.53 -3.27 8.18
C GLY A 83 30.37 -3.41 9.70
N LEU A 84 30.18 -2.32 10.46
CA LEU A 84 29.88 -2.40 11.89
C LEU A 84 28.41 -2.77 12.12
N VAL A 85 28.21 -3.66 13.08
CA VAL A 85 26.89 -4.10 13.53
C VAL A 85 26.38 -3.09 14.55
N ASP A 86 25.26 -2.43 14.24
CA ASP A 86 24.53 -1.64 15.22
C ASP A 86 23.75 -2.59 16.15
N TYR A 87 23.70 -2.25 17.44
CA TYR A 87 22.92 -3.03 18.41
C TYR A 87 21.44 -2.70 18.23
N VAL A 88 20.65 -3.74 17.96
CA VAL A 88 19.20 -3.65 17.77
C VAL A 88 18.52 -4.18 19.02
N MET A 89 17.72 -3.34 19.67
CA MET A 89 16.86 -3.74 20.79
C MET A 89 15.40 -3.46 20.45
N GLU A 90 14.53 -4.39 20.79
CA GLU A 90 13.08 -4.21 20.70
C GLU A 90 12.54 -3.82 22.08
N HIS A 91 11.76 -2.74 22.15
CA HIS A 91 11.05 -2.33 23.36
C HIS A 91 9.74 -1.63 22.98
N ASP A 92 8.61 -2.14 23.48
CA ASP A 92 7.27 -1.55 23.37
C ASP A 92 6.95 -1.10 21.93
N ASP A 93 6.98 -2.07 21.01
CA ASP A 93 6.71 -1.88 19.57
C ASP A 93 7.68 -0.94 18.84
N LYS A 94 8.83 -0.63 19.43
CA LYS A 94 9.89 0.19 18.83
C LYS A 94 11.19 -0.57 18.70
N VAL A 95 11.85 -0.35 17.57
CA VAL A 95 13.23 -0.79 17.34
C VAL A 95 14.18 0.35 17.67
N ILE A 96 15.03 0.15 18.67
CA ILE A 96 16.10 1.07 19.04
C ILE A 96 17.39 0.56 18.40
N VAL A 97 18.04 1.43 17.63
CA VAL A 97 19.31 1.16 16.96
C VAL A 97 20.38 2.02 17.61
N LEU A 98 21.38 1.39 18.22
CA LEU A 98 22.52 2.08 18.84
C LEU A 98 23.81 1.72 18.12
N SER A 99 24.57 2.74 17.71
CA SER A 99 25.96 2.54 17.31
C SER A 99 26.79 2.05 18.50
N SER A 100 27.91 1.36 18.21
CA SER A 100 28.81 0.87 19.27
C SER A 100 29.33 2.01 20.17
N LYS A 101 29.43 3.23 19.66
CA LYS A 101 29.78 4.42 20.45
C LYS A 101 28.67 4.78 21.43
N GLN A 102 27.42 4.88 20.96
CA GLN A 102 26.27 5.20 21.80
C GLN A 102 26.04 4.15 22.89
N LEU A 103 26.25 2.86 22.59
CA LEU A 103 26.16 1.80 23.58
C LEU A 103 27.24 1.93 24.66
N LYS A 104 28.49 2.20 24.27
CA LYS A 104 29.59 2.43 25.23
C LYS A 104 29.31 3.63 26.13
N ASP A 105 28.83 4.72 25.55
CA ASP A 105 28.47 5.92 26.31
C ASP A 105 27.33 5.62 27.31
N LEU A 106 26.36 4.78 26.93
CA LEU A 106 25.25 4.36 27.80
C LEU A 106 25.69 3.45 28.95
N LEU A 107 26.55 2.47 28.69
CA LEU A 107 27.05 1.51 29.68
C LEU A 107 28.11 2.08 30.63
N SER A 108 28.67 3.25 30.28
CA SER A 108 29.72 3.93 31.07
C SER A 108 29.18 4.89 32.15
N ARG A 109 27.86 4.94 32.34
CA ARG A 109 27.17 5.73 33.37
C ARG A 109 26.72 4.85 34.52
#